data_AF-A0A2G2XJ35-F1
#
_entry.id   AF-A0A2G2XJ35-F1
#
_cell.length_a   1.000
_cell.length_b   1.000
_cell.length_c   1.000
_cell.angle_alpha   90.00
_cell.angle_beta   90.00
_cell.angle_gamma   90.00
#
_symmetry.space_group_name_H-M   'P 1'
#
loop_
_entity.id
_entity.type
_entity.pdbx_description
1 polymer ?
#
loop_
_entity_poly.entity_id
_entity_poly.type
_entity_poly.pdbx_seq_one_letter_code
_entity_poly.pdbx_strand_id
1 'polypeptide(L)'
;MNPKISDFGMAKIFGVDQSQGNTSRVVGTYGYMSPEYAMHGQFSTKSDVFSFGVLVLEIISGKKNSTFYQEEYGGEDLISHVSSKSRIY
;
A
#
# COMPACT_ATOMS: atom_id res chain seq x y z
N MET A 1 -6.11 -18.23 -14.74
CA MET A 1 -6.31 -18.03 -13.28
C MET A 1 -7.36 -16.94 -13.11
N ASN A 2 -8.31 -17.05 -12.17
CA ASN A 2 -9.35 -16.04 -11.92
C ASN A 2 -9.16 -15.46 -10.50
N PRO A 3 -8.52 -14.29 -10.33
CA PRO A 3 -8.24 -13.75 -9.01
C PRO A 3 -9.53 -13.31 -8.30
N LYS A 4 -9.58 -13.52 -6.98
CA LYS A 4 -10.69 -13.09 -6.12
C LYS A 4 -10.12 -12.35 -4.92
N ILE A 5 -10.73 -11.23 -4.55
CA ILE A 5 -10.37 -10.43 -3.38
C ILE A 5 -11.08 -11.02 -2.16
N SER A 6 -10.36 -11.15 -1.04
CA SER A 6 -10.85 -11.64 0.24
C SER A 6 -10.32 -10.78 1.40
N ASP A 7 -10.70 -11.12 2.63
CA ASP A 7 -10.30 -10.42 3.86
C ASP A 7 -10.80 -8.96 3.97
N PHE A 8 -12.13 -8.81 3.99
CA PHE A 8 -12.80 -7.52 4.18
C PHE A 8 -12.94 -7.13 5.66
N GLY A 9 -12.24 -7.79 6.59
CA GLY A 9 -12.37 -7.54 8.03
C GLY A 9 -11.97 -6.12 8.46
N MET A 10 -11.16 -5.44 7.65
CA MET A 10 -10.74 -4.05 7.85
C MET A 10 -11.42 -3.06 6.89
N ALA A 11 -12.30 -3.53 5.99
CA ALA A 11 -12.96 -2.69 5.01
C ALA A 11 -13.84 -1.63 5.69
N LYS A 12 -13.79 -0.40 5.17
CA LYS A 12 -14.59 0.72 5.65
C LYS A 12 -15.68 1.05 4.63
N ILE A 13 -16.92 1.14 5.10
CA ILE A 13 -18.05 1.58 4.28
C ILE A 13 -18.14 3.11 4.41
N PHE A 14 -18.16 3.80 3.28
CA PHE A 14 -18.41 5.24 3.24
C PHE A 14 -19.91 5.55 3.23
N GLY A 15 -20.30 6.71 3.76
CA GLY A 15 -21.62 7.28 3.48
C GLY A 15 -21.77 7.63 1.99
N VAL A 16 -23.00 7.80 1.52
CA VAL A 16 -23.33 8.02 0.08
C VAL A 16 -22.54 9.17 -0.55
N ASP A 17 -22.26 10.23 0.21
CA ASP A 17 -21.54 11.43 -0.25
C ASP A 17 -20.09 11.52 0.27
N GLN A 18 -19.55 10.44 0.86
CA GLN A 18 -18.19 10.41 1.39
C GLN A 18 -17.25 9.62 0.47
N SER A 19 -16.17 10.26 0.03
CA SER A 19 -15.10 9.60 -0.75
C SER A 19 -13.84 9.29 0.07
N GLN A 20 -13.79 9.78 1.30
CA GLN A 20 -12.66 9.66 2.23
C GLN A 20 -13.14 9.75 3.68
N GLY A 21 -12.35 9.25 4.61
CA GLY A 21 -12.63 9.27 6.04
C GLY A 21 -11.34 9.16 6.86
N ASN A 22 -11.46 9.39 8.17
CA ASN A 22 -10.33 9.36 9.11
C ASN A 22 -10.57 8.32 10.20
N THR A 23 -9.49 7.73 10.72
CA THR A 23 -9.55 6.84 11.87
C THR A 23 -8.38 7.07 12.82
N SER A 24 -8.63 6.98 14.13
CA SER A 24 -7.57 6.96 15.14
C SER A 24 -6.87 5.60 15.26
N ARG A 25 -7.46 4.55 14.66
CA ARG A 25 -6.94 3.19 14.69
C ARG A 25 -6.39 2.82 13.32
N VAL A 26 -5.09 3.06 13.13
CA VAL A 26 -4.34 2.63 11.94
C VAL A 26 -4.02 1.15 12.06
N VAL A 27 -4.53 0.35 11.12
CA VAL A 27 -4.28 -1.10 11.02
C VAL A 27 -4.16 -1.49 9.55
N GLY A 28 -3.18 -2.33 9.23
CA GLY A 28 -2.95 -2.78 7.87
C GLY A 28 -1.59 -3.46 7.72
N THR A 29 -1.27 -3.90 6.52
CA THR A 29 0.03 -4.50 6.21
C THR A 29 1.04 -3.40 5.89
N TYR A 30 2.09 -3.31 6.70
CA TYR A 30 3.21 -2.40 6.44
C TYR A 30 3.80 -2.62 5.04
N GLY A 31 4.20 -1.53 4.38
CA GLY A 31 4.66 -1.53 2.99
C GLY A 31 3.56 -1.44 1.94
N TYR A 32 2.33 -1.75 2.29
CA TYR A 32 1.18 -1.60 1.42
C TYR A 32 0.34 -0.37 1.77
N MET A 33 0.36 0.06 3.03
CA MET A 33 -0.35 1.25 3.47
C MET A 33 0.17 2.52 2.79
N SER A 34 -0.75 3.32 2.25
CA SER A 34 -0.45 4.68 1.78
C SER A 34 0.07 5.56 2.92
N PRO A 35 1.00 6.50 2.65
CA PRO A 35 1.59 7.35 3.67
C PRO A 35 0.55 8.19 4.44
N GLU A 36 -0.48 8.70 3.77
CA GLU A 36 -1.57 9.46 4.39
C GLU A 36 -2.38 8.62 5.39
N TYR A 37 -2.62 7.34 5.09
CA TYR A 37 -3.27 6.41 6.00
C TYR A 37 -2.35 6.04 7.17
N ALA A 38 -1.08 5.73 6.90
CA ALA A 38 -0.13 5.32 7.92
C ALA A 38 0.17 6.43 8.94
N MET A 39 0.27 7.68 8.47
CA MET A 39 0.65 8.82 9.31
C MET A 39 -0.55 9.49 9.98
N HIS A 40 -1.69 9.58 9.30
CA HIS A 40 -2.83 10.40 9.74
C HIS A 40 -4.14 9.61 9.83
N GLY A 41 -4.13 8.32 9.52
CA GLY A 41 -5.34 7.49 9.51
C GLY A 41 -6.36 7.87 8.44
N GLN A 42 -5.94 8.59 7.39
CA GLN A 42 -6.81 9.01 6.30
C GLN A 42 -6.99 7.88 5.30
N PHE A 43 -8.20 7.35 5.15
CA PHE A 43 -8.53 6.29 4.20
C PHE A 43 -9.46 6.80 3.11
N SER A 44 -9.28 6.31 1.89
CA SER A 44 -10.04 6.68 0.70
C SER A 44 -9.84 5.65 -0.40
N THR A 45 -10.57 5.76 -1.51
CA THR A 45 -10.25 4.99 -2.72
C THR A 45 -8.82 5.26 -3.22
N LYS A 46 -8.20 6.41 -2.90
CA LYS A 46 -6.82 6.72 -3.30
C LYS A 46 -5.79 5.95 -2.48
N SER A 47 -6.03 5.77 -1.19
CA SER A 47 -5.18 4.90 -0.36
C SER A 47 -5.26 3.44 -0.80
N ASP A 48 -6.42 2.99 -1.30
CA ASP A 48 -6.59 1.66 -1.88
C ASP A 48 -5.81 1.52 -3.20
N VAL A 49 -5.84 2.54 -4.06
CA VAL A 49 -5.06 2.58 -5.31
C VAL A 49 -3.56 2.51 -5.05
N PHE A 50 -3.05 3.22 -4.03
CA PHE A 50 -1.65 3.11 -3.63
C PHE A 50 -1.28 1.67 -3.26
N SER A 51 -2.07 1.05 -2.39
CA SER A 51 -1.85 -0.32 -1.92
C SER A 51 -1.87 -1.33 -3.08
N PHE A 52 -2.80 -1.14 -4.02
CA PHE A 52 -2.87 -1.93 -5.24
C PHE A 52 -1.65 -1.73 -6.15
N GLY A 53 -1.13 -0.50 -6.26
CA GLY A 53 0.09 -0.20 -7.01
C GLY A 53 1.30 -0.98 -6.47
N VAL A 54 1.48 -1.02 -5.15
CA VAL A 54 2.52 -1.83 -4.50
C VAL A 54 2.35 -3.31 -4.84
N LEU A 55 1.13 -3.85 -4.78
CA LEU A 55 0.84 -5.24 -5.16
C LEU A 55 1.22 -5.53 -6.62
N VAL A 56 0.88 -4.62 -7.54
CA VAL A 56 1.28 -4.75 -8.95
C VAL A 56 2.80 -4.77 -9.08
N LEU A 57 3.51 -3.89 -8.36
CA LEU A 57 4.98 -3.87 -8.35
C LEU A 57 5.58 -5.18 -7.82
N GLU A 58 5.03 -5.75 -6.76
CA GLU A 58 5.43 -7.07 -6.25
C GLU A 58 5.24 -8.16 -7.31
N ILE A 59 4.09 -8.19 -7.99
CA ILE A 59 3.78 -9.18 -9.03
C ILE A 59 4.75 -9.08 -10.21
N ILE A 60 4.97 -7.87 -10.75
CA ILE A 60 5.80 -7.69 -11.94
C ILE A 60 7.29 -7.84 -11.64
N SER A 61 7.74 -7.48 -10.43
CA SER A 61 9.14 -7.62 -10.03
C SER A 61 9.48 -9.03 -9.57
N GLY A 62 8.47 -9.82 -9.17
CA GLY A 62 8.65 -11.11 -8.52
C GLY A 62 9.34 -11.01 -7.15
N LYS A 63 9.51 -9.80 -6.60
CA LYS A 63 10.16 -9.55 -5.32
C LYS A 63 9.12 -9.24 -4.26
N LYS A 64 9.13 -10.03 -3.17
CA LYS A 64 8.24 -9.79 -2.03
C LYS A 64 8.55 -8.45 -1.36
N ASN A 65 7.52 -7.62 -1.21
CA ASN A 65 7.56 -6.35 -0.50
C ASN A 65 7.96 -6.54 0.98
N SER A 66 7.59 -7.66 1.60
CA SER A 66 7.90 -7.97 3.00
C SER A 66 9.40 -8.14 3.29
N THR A 67 10.19 -8.51 2.28
CA THR A 67 11.63 -8.79 2.45
C THR A 67 12.45 -7.52 2.66
N PHE A 68 11.94 -6.37 2.21
CA PHE A 68 12.65 -5.10 2.30
C PHE A 68 12.58 -4.44 3.68
N TYR A 69 11.72 -4.95 4.57
CA TYR A 69 11.66 -4.50 5.96
C TYR A 69 12.64 -5.21 6.88
N GLN A 70 13.17 -6.38 6.48
CA GLN A 70 14.11 -7.13 7.32
C GLN A 70 15.56 -6.66 7.14
N GLU A 71 15.83 -5.83 6.14
CA GLU A 71 17.09 -5.11 5.96
C GLU A 71 17.00 -3.71 6.59
N GLU A 72 16.80 -3.67 7.91
CA GLU A 72 16.80 -2.48 8.77
C GLU A 72 18.10 -1.64 8.72
N TYR A 73 19.06 -2.01 7.85
CA TYR A 73 20.36 -1.36 7.67
C TYR A 73 20.80 -1.22 6.19
N GLY A 74 19.86 -1.03 5.24
CA GLY A 74 20.22 -0.54 3.91
C GLY A 74 19.52 -1.16 2.70
N GLY A 75 18.41 -1.86 2.88
CA GLY A 75 17.61 -2.38 1.77
C GLY A 75 16.69 -1.31 1.16
N GLU A 76 16.69 -1.17 -0.16
CA GLU A 76 15.72 -0.31 -0.87
C GLU A 76 14.33 -0.98 -0.89
N ASP A 77 13.29 -0.37 -0.32
CA ASP A 77 11.90 -0.84 -0.52
C ASP A 77 11.50 -0.80 -2.01
N LEU A 78 10.44 -1.53 -2.40
CA LEU A 78 10.01 -1.61 -3.80
C LEU A 78 9.71 -0.23 -4.41
N ILE A 79 9.17 0.70 -3.63
CA ILE A 79 8.86 2.04 -4.08
C ILE A 79 10.15 2.83 -4.33
N SER A 80 11.12 2.73 -3.41
CA SER A 80 12.46 3.31 -3.52
C SER A 80 13.21 2.75 -4.72
N HIS A 81 13.16 1.44 -4.95
CA HIS A 81 13.80 0.76 -6.08
C HIS A 81 13.24 1.20 -7.44
N VAL A 82 11.92 1.34 -7.55
CA VAL A 82 11.29 1.79 -8.81
C VAL A 82 11.51 3.29 -9.02
N SER A 83 11.46 4.08 -7.95
CA SER A 83 11.68 5.53 -8.00
C SER A 83 13.12 5.89 -8.38
N SER A 84 14.11 5.13 -7.88
CA SER A 84 15.53 5.34 -8.21
C SER A 84 15.80 5.06 -9.69
N LYS A 85 15.20 4.01 -10.26
CA LYS A 85 15.32 3.67 -11.69
C LYS A 85 14.55 4.60 -12.63
N SER A 86 13.44 5.17 -12.17
CA SER A 86 12.64 6.11 -12.98
C SER A 86 13.27 7.49 -13.11
N ARG A 87 14.21 7.86 -12.22
CA ARG A 87 14.96 9.12 -12.25
C ARG A 87 16.08 9.18 -13.29
N ILE A 88 16.33 8.09 -14.01
CA ILE A 88 17.46 7.94 -14.94
C ILE A 88 17.00 8.06 -16.41
N TYR A 89 15.74 8.47 -16.65
CA TYR A 89 15.21 8.81 -17.96
C TYR A 89 14.71 10.26 -17.98
#